data_AF-A0A7W0X2A8-F1
#
_entry.id   AF-A0A7W0X2A8-F1
#
_cell.length_a   1.000
_cell.length_b   1.000
_cell.length_c   1.000
_cell.angle_alpha   90.00
_cell.angle_beta   90.00
_cell.angle_gamma   90.00
#
_symmetry.space_group_name_H-M   'P 1'
#
loop_
_entity.id
_entity.type
_entity.pdbx_description
1 polymer ?
#
loop_
_entity_poly.entity_id
_entity_poly.type
_entity_poly.pdbx_seq_one_letter_code
_entity_poly.pdbx_strand_id
1 'polypeptide(L)'
;MKIAAPLHAPTSADPPPVALGDILKTVEVPEAASYIGELFQRKFAAPAPDFPRHFVGIYKAAAAESWPVGYIHFSRFDDSFLGGGLVIDDRAYRRMPDAHRKSIRDAGGIAEKMYRDALAVLSEAPAVWVYVGDAKSEKVSLRVGFRHTDHPHIMVVWNKDLSDDEKSRRLARVTALGPF
;
A
#
# COMPACT_ATOMS: atom_id res chain seq x y z
N MET A 1 -25.20 -34.02 51.41
CA MET A 1 -24.32 -34.47 50.32
C MET A 1 -24.57 -33.56 49.12
N LYS A 2 -23.72 -32.55 48.87
CA LYS A 2 -23.83 -31.66 47.70
C LYS A 2 -22.86 -32.17 46.64
N ILE A 3 -23.38 -32.64 45.51
CA ILE A 3 -22.58 -33.01 44.34
C ILE A 3 -22.27 -31.70 43.62
N ALA A 4 -20.99 -31.31 43.60
CA ALA A 4 -20.54 -30.15 42.83
C ALA A 4 -20.47 -30.54 41.35
N ALA A 5 -21.11 -29.74 40.50
CA ALA A 5 -21.03 -29.82 39.04
C ALA A 5 -19.61 -29.45 38.56
N PRO A 6 -19.18 -29.95 37.39
CA PRO A 6 -17.81 -29.79 36.91
C PRO A 6 -17.51 -28.33 36.54
N LEU A 7 -16.34 -27.86 36.96
CA LEU A 7 -15.72 -26.63 36.48
C LEU A 7 -15.52 -26.73 34.97
N HIS A 8 -16.18 -25.85 34.21
CA HIS A 8 -15.87 -25.62 32.81
C HIS A 8 -14.40 -25.19 32.67
N ALA A 9 -13.66 -25.95 31.87
CA ALA A 9 -12.32 -25.57 31.43
C ALA A 9 -12.41 -24.27 30.60
N PRO A 10 -11.41 -23.38 30.68
CA PRO A 10 -11.43 -22.12 29.93
C PRO A 10 -11.36 -22.37 28.42
N THR A 11 -12.34 -21.82 27.71
CA THR A 11 -12.43 -21.80 26.25
C THR A 11 -11.42 -20.82 25.64
N SER A 12 -10.80 -21.27 24.54
CA SER A 12 -9.99 -20.56 23.54
C SER A 12 -8.80 -19.75 24.04
N ALA A 13 -7.62 -20.38 24.02
CA ALA A 13 -6.38 -19.63 23.80
C ALA A 13 -6.49 -18.89 22.46
N ASP A 14 -6.12 -17.61 22.44
CA ASP A 14 -6.00 -16.86 21.20
C ASP A 14 -5.08 -17.64 20.24
N PRO A 15 -5.42 -17.73 18.94
CA PRO A 15 -4.51 -18.32 17.96
C PRO A 15 -3.17 -17.57 17.99
N PRO A 16 -2.05 -18.28 17.74
CA PRO A 16 -0.72 -17.67 17.82
C PRO A 16 -0.62 -16.45 16.89
N PRO A 17 0.15 -15.42 17.28
CA PRO A 17 0.28 -14.21 16.51
C PRO A 17 0.83 -14.51 15.11
N VAL A 18 0.11 -14.03 14.08
CA VAL A 18 0.49 -14.20 12.68
C VAL A 18 1.35 -13.02 12.24
N ALA A 19 2.58 -13.27 11.76
CA ALA A 19 3.46 -12.22 11.30
C ALA A 19 2.98 -11.65 9.95
N LEU A 20 3.05 -10.32 9.78
CA LEU A 20 2.59 -9.66 8.56
C LEU A 20 3.26 -10.21 7.30
N GLY A 21 4.58 -10.44 7.35
CA GLY A 21 5.36 -10.91 6.21
C GLY A 21 4.94 -12.30 5.70
N ASP A 22 4.30 -13.11 6.55
CA ASP A 22 3.82 -14.44 6.19
C ASP A 22 2.50 -14.39 5.41
N ILE A 23 1.71 -13.32 5.60
CA ILE A 23 0.36 -13.19 5.04
C ILE A 23 0.22 -12.09 4.00
N LEU A 24 1.13 -11.13 3.94
CA LEU A 24 1.05 -10.02 3.00
C LEU A 24 2.43 -9.71 2.40
N LYS A 25 2.51 -9.82 1.08
CA LYS A 25 3.69 -9.49 0.29
C LYS A 25 3.33 -8.49 -0.80
N THR A 26 4.18 -7.49 -1.02
CA THR A 26 4.10 -6.66 -2.22
C THR A 26 5.07 -7.20 -3.25
N VAL A 27 4.61 -7.34 -4.49
CA VAL A 27 5.44 -7.77 -5.62
C VAL A 27 5.36 -6.75 -6.72
N GLU A 28 6.50 -6.44 -7.32
CA GLU A 28 6.55 -5.73 -8.60
C GLU A 28 6.25 -6.74 -9.72
N VAL A 29 5.35 -6.38 -10.64
CA VAL A 29 4.98 -7.21 -11.79
C VAL A 29 5.11 -6.42 -13.08
N PRO A 30 5.52 -7.05 -14.19
CA PRO A 30 5.63 -6.36 -15.48
C PRO A 30 4.24 -6.06 -16.08
N GLU A 31 3.24 -6.89 -15.78
CA GLU A 31 1.89 -6.80 -16.33
C GLU A 31 0.87 -6.94 -15.20
N ALA A 32 0.11 -5.88 -14.93
CA ALA A 32 -0.83 -5.86 -13.81
C ALA A 32 -2.20 -6.44 -14.15
N ALA A 33 -2.59 -6.45 -15.42
CA ALA A 33 -3.96 -6.75 -15.85
C ALA A 33 -4.48 -8.11 -15.35
N SER A 34 -3.64 -9.14 -15.36
CA SER A 34 -3.98 -10.49 -14.88
C SER A 34 -4.22 -10.57 -13.38
N TYR A 35 -3.68 -9.62 -12.60
CA TYR A 35 -3.86 -9.54 -11.16
C TYR A 35 -5.03 -8.63 -10.77
N ILE A 36 -5.17 -7.48 -11.42
CA ILE A 36 -6.02 -6.38 -10.92
C ILE A 36 -7.16 -5.99 -11.84
N GLY A 37 -7.31 -6.63 -13.01
CA GLY A 37 -8.35 -6.30 -13.98
C GLY A 37 -9.76 -6.30 -13.37
N GLU A 38 -10.10 -7.35 -12.61
CA GLU A 38 -11.40 -7.40 -11.93
C GLU A 38 -11.55 -6.31 -10.86
N LEU A 39 -10.47 -5.97 -10.15
CA LEU A 39 -10.48 -4.90 -9.14
C LEU A 39 -10.77 -3.54 -9.77
N PHE A 40 -10.07 -3.20 -10.85
CA PHE A 40 -10.23 -1.93 -11.54
C PHE A 40 -11.59 -1.80 -12.19
N GLN A 41 -12.08 -2.86 -12.84
CA GLN A 41 -13.41 -2.85 -13.44
C GLN A 41 -14.50 -2.56 -12.38
N ARG A 42 -14.39 -3.15 -11.18
CA ARG A 42 -15.37 -2.94 -10.11
C ARG A 42 -15.26 -1.57 -9.44
N LYS A 43 -14.04 -1.07 -9.22
CA LYS A 43 -13.80 0.17 -8.45
C LYS A 43 -13.93 1.43 -9.32
N PHE A 44 -13.59 1.33 -10.60
CA PHE A 44 -13.46 2.49 -11.50
C PHE A 44 -14.23 2.34 -12.81
N ALA A 45 -14.86 1.19 -13.08
CA ALA A 45 -15.49 0.88 -14.37
C ALA A 45 -14.51 1.06 -15.55
N ALA A 46 -13.24 0.77 -15.31
CA ALA A 46 -12.14 0.98 -16.24
C ALA A 46 -11.21 -0.25 -16.27
N PRO A 47 -10.45 -0.45 -17.37
CA PRO A 47 -9.45 -1.51 -17.43
C PRO A 47 -8.33 -1.28 -16.40
N ALA A 48 -7.56 -2.33 -16.14
CA ALA A 48 -6.28 -2.17 -15.45
C ALA A 48 -5.40 -1.19 -16.26
N PRO A 49 -4.79 -0.19 -15.59
CA PRO A 49 -3.95 0.76 -16.27
C PRO A 49 -2.65 0.10 -16.71
N ASP A 50 -2.10 0.58 -17.83
CA ASP A 50 -0.83 0.16 -18.42
C ASP A 50 0.23 1.23 -18.10
N PHE A 51 0.96 1.02 -17.00
CA PHE A 51 1.96 1.93 -16.47
C PHE A 51 3.27 1.17 -16.24
N PRO A 52 4.44 1.81 -16.34
CA PRO A 52 5.69 1.07 -16.49
C PRO A 52 6.12 0.28 -15.25
N ARG A 53 5.66 0.61 -14.05
CA ARG A 53 5.97 -0.15 -12.82
C ARG A 53 4.73 -0.39 -11.98
N HIS A 54 4.40 -1.66 -11.81
CA HIS A 54 3.20 -2.09 -11.10
C HIS A 54 3.56 -2.83 -9.83
N PHE A 55 2.93 -2.45 -8.72
CA PHE A 55 3.09 -3.13 -7.44
C PHE A 55 1.75 -3.68 -6.98
N VAL A 56 1.71 -4.99 -6.74
CA VAL A 56 0.50 -5.70 -6.31
C VAL A 56 0.71 -6.23 -4.90
N GLY A 57 -0.22 -5.91 -4.01
CA GLY A 57 -0.29 -6.54 -2.69
C GLY A 57 -0.94 -7.91 -2.83
N ILE A 58 -0.22 -8.97 -2.48
CA ILE A 58 -0.68 -10.36 -2.51
C ILE A 58 -0.90 -10.81 -1.07
N TYR A 59 -2.14 -11.18 -0.76
CA TYR A 59 -2.48 -11.83 0.48
C TYR A 59 -2.33 -13.35 0.34
N LYS A 60 -1.70 -13.98 1.33
CA LYS A 60 -1.50 -15.42 1.42
C LYS A 60 -2.37 -15.97 2.53
N ALA A 61 -3.48 -16.61 2.17
CA ALA A 61 -4.38 -17.26 3.12
C ALA A 61 -3.78 -18.57 3.65
N ALA A 62 -3.13 -19.33 2.76
CA ALA A 62 -2.46 -20.59 3.04
C ALA A 62 -1.32 -20.81 2.04
N ALA A 63 -0.56 -21.91 2.18
CA ALA A 63 0.60 -22.21 1.33
C ALA A 63 0.29 -22.18 -0.18
N ALA A 64 -0.88 -22.69 -0.58
CA ALA A 64 -1.32 -22.77 -1.98
C ALA A 64 -2.45 -21.79 -2.32
N GLU A 65 -2.87 -20.92 -1.38
CA GLU A 65 -4.00 -20.02 -1.57
C GLU A 65 -3.56 -18.58 -1.37
N SER A 66 -3.56 -17.82 -2.46
CA SER A 66 -3.22 -16.40 -2.47
C SER A 66 -4.01 -15.63 -3.50
N TRP A 67 -4.24 -14.35 -3.24
CA TRP A 67 -4.95 -13.46 -4.17
C TRP A 67 -4.51 -12.00 -4.01
N PRO A 68 -4.70 -11.17 -5.04
CA PRO A 68 -4.39 -9.74 -4.99
C PRO A 68 -5.40 -9.00 -4.09
N VAL A 69 -4.88 -8.08 -3.29
CA VAL A 69 -5.65 -7.30 -2.31
C VAL A 69 -5.41 -5.80 -2.40
N GLY A 70 -4.45 -5.37 -3.22
CA GLY A 70 -4.21 -3.96 -3.49
C GLY A 70 -3.28 -3.76 -4.66
N TYR A 71 -3.25 -2.53 -5.15
CA TYR A 71 -2.45 -2.10 -6.27
C TYR A 71 -1.96 -0.68 -6.06
N ILE A 72 -0.75 -0.39 -6.54
CA ILE A 72 -0.20 0.95 -6.72
C ILE A 72 0.77 0.90 -7.91
N HIS A 73 0.93 2.01 -8.63
CA HIS A 73 1.91 2.10 -9.71
C HIS A 73 2.81 3.30 -9.58
N PHE A 74 3.93 3.23 -10.30
CA PHE A 74 4.87 4.33 -10.40
C PHE A 74 5.32 4.51 -11.85
N SER A 75 5.31 5.76 -12.30
CA SER A 75 5.78 6.17 -13.61
C SER A 75 7.08 6.95 -13.47
N ARG A 76 8.06 6.69 -14.34
CA ARG A 76 9.32 7.45 -14.31
C ARG A 76 9.08 8.87 -14.79
N PHE A 77 9.62 9.85 -14.06
CA PHE A 77 9.64 11.25 -14.43
C PHE A 77 11.04 11.79 -14.21
N ASP A 78 11.78 11.95 -15.32
CA ASP A 78 13.22 12.18 -15.34
C ASP A 78 14.01 11.10 -14.57
N ASP A 79 14.63 11.49 -13.45
CA ASP A 79 15.35 10.65 -12.51
C ASP A 79 14.52 10.30 -11.26
N SER A 80 13.25 10.75 -11.21
CA SER A 80 12.29 10.55 -10.11
C SER A 80 11.15 9.60 -10.50
N PHE A 81 10.25 9.31 -9.57
CA PHE A 81 9.02 8.55 -9.83
C PHE A 81 7.76 9.33 -9.41
N LEU A 82 6.70 9.18 -10.20
CA LEU A 82 5.34 9.64 -9.89
C LEU A 82 4.51 8.43 -9.47
N GLY A 83 4.02 8.41 -8.25
CA GLY A 83 3.19 7.36 -7.68
C GLY A 83 1.71 7.72 -7.74
N GLY A 84 0.89 6.74 -8.11
CA GLY A 84 -0.55 6.92 -8.25
C GLY A 84 -1.34 5.62 -8.20
N GLY A 85 -2.66 5.75 -8.29
CA GLY A 85 -3.57 4.61 -8.43
C GLY A 85 -3.60 3.64 -7.24
N LEU A 86 -3.24 4.09 -6.03
CA LEU A 86 -3.36 3.27 -4.83
C LEU A 86 -4.82 2.84 -4.63
N VAL A 87 -5.07 1.54 -4.65
CA VAL A 87 -6.38 0.96 -4.39
C VAL A 87 -6.25 -0.29 -3.55
N ILE A 88 -7.14 -0.43 -2.55
CA ILE A 88 -7.24 -1.62 -1.69
C ILE A 88 -8.59 -2.30 -1.97
N ASP A 89 -8.57 -3.62 -2.09
CA ASP A 89 -9.78 -4.41 -2.20
C ASP A 89 -10.41 -4.65 -0.82
N ASP A 90 -11.30 -3.75 -0.41
CA ASP A 90 -12.02 -3.85 0.87
C ASP A 90 -12.88 -5.12 0.98
N ARG A 91 -13.29 -5.72 -0.15
CA ARG A 91 -14.04 -6.99 -0.15
C ARG A 91 -13.09 -8.13 0.18
N ALA A 92 -11.92 -8.16 -0.46
CA ALA A 92 -10.90 -9.14 -0.16
C ALA A 92 -10.42 -9.02 1.30
N TYR A 93 -10.19 -7.80 1.78
CA TYR A 93 -9.82 -7.54 3.18
C TYR A 93 -10.87 -8.07 4.17
N ARG A 94 -12.16 -7.86 3.91
CA ARG A 94 -13.25 -8.34 4.78
C ARG A 94 -13.39 -9.87 4.85
N ARG A 95 -12.84 -10.60 3.88
CA ARG A 95 -12.85 -12.08 3.86
C ARG A 95 -11.70 -12.69 4.65
N MET A 96 -10.73 -11.89 5.08
CA MET A 96 -9.59 -12.37 5.86
C MET A 96 -10.00 -12.73 7.30
N PRO A 97 -9.40 -13.77 7.90
CA PRO A 97 -9.59 -14.08 9.32
C PRO A 97 -9.25 -12.89 10.23
N ASP A 98 -9.92 -12.81 11.38
CA ASP A 98 -9.77 -11.72 12.34
C ASP A 98 -8.33 -11.53 12.81
N ALA A 99 -7.61 -12.64 13.05
CA ALA A 99 -6.20 -12.63 13.40
C ALA A 99 -5.33 -11.95 12.32
N HIS A 100 -5.61 -12.21 11.05
CA HIS A 100 -4.87 -11.62 9.93
C HIS A 100 -5.22 -10.15 9.75
N ARG A 101 -6.51 -9.79 9.84
CA ARG A 101 -6.95 -8.39 9.81
C ARG A 101 -6.35 -7.57 10.94
N LYS A 102 -6.24 -8.16 12.13
CA LYS A 102 -5.55 -7.58 13.29
C LYS A 102 -4.07 -7.36 13.00
N SER A 103 -3.34 -8.38 12.55
CA SER A 103 -1.93 -8.27 12.19
C SER A 103 -1.67 -7.16 11.15
N ILE A 104 -2.49 -7.11 10.10
CA ILE A 104 -2.43 -6.07 9.06
C ILE A 104 -2.67 -4.68 9.65
N ARG A 105 -3.72 -4.51 10.48
CA ARG A 105 -4.06 -3.21 11.06
C ARG A 105 -2.99 -2.73 12.04
N ASP A 106 -2.49 -3.63 12.89
CA ASP A 106 -1.47 -3.31 13.89
C ASP A 106 -0.14 -2.91 13.21
N ALA A 107 0.10 -3.37 11.99
CA ALA A 107 1.22 -2.95 11.15
C ALA A 107 0.94 -1.72 10.24
N GLY A 108 -0.19 -1.03 10.43
CA GLY A 108 -0.52 0.22 9.70
C GLY A 108 -1.41 0.04 8.45
N GLY A 109 -1.75 -1.20 8.10
CA GLY A 109 -2.67 -1.54 7.01
C GLY A 109 -1.98 -1.95 5.70
N ILE A 110 -2.78 -2.47 4.76
CA ILE A 110 -2.28 -2.96 3.45
C ILE A 110 -1.59 -1.83 2.67
N ALA A 111 -2.22 -0.66 2.60
CA ALA A 111 -1.70 0.48 1.84
C ALA A 111 -0.33 0.95 2.34
N GLU A 112 -0.14 0.98 3.66
CA GLU A 112 1.13 1.36 4.27
C GLU A 112 2.23 0.34 3.96
N LYS A 113 1.93 -0.96 4.11
CA LYS A 113 2.88 -2.03 3.75
C LYS A 113 3.29 -1.95 2.28
N MET A 114 2.33 -1.77 1.38
CA MET A 114 2.58 -1.66 -0.06
C MET A 114 3.46 -0.46 -0.41
N TYR A 115 3.18 0.71 0.17
CA TYR A 115 4.03 1.87 -0.01
C TYR A 115 5.44 1.66 0.51
N ARG A 116 5.61 1.11 1.72
CA ARG A 116 6.96 0.86 2.28
C ARG A 116 7.77 -0.07 1.39
N ASP A 117 7.16 -1.15 0.91
CA ASP A 117 7.82 -2.11 0.02
C ASP A 117 8.18 -1.45 -1.31
N ALA A 118 7.26 -0.71 -1.93
CA ALA A 118 7.52 -0.03 -3.19
C ALA A 118 8.62 1.03 -3.03
N LEU A 119 8.53 1.90 -2.02
CA LEU A 119 9.54 2.95 -1.78
C LEU A 119 10.93 2.38 -1.51
N ALA A 120 11.04 1.22 -0.85
CA ALA A 120 12.32 0.54 -0.68
C ALA A 120 12.94 0.13 -2.03
N VAL A 121 12.10 -0.37 -2.95
CA VAL A 121 12.49 -0.75 -4.32
C VAL A 121 12.83 0.48 -5.19
N LEU A 122 12.25 1.65 -4.91
CA LEU A 122 12.46 2.90 -5.65
C LEU A 122 13.53 3.82 -5.04
N SER A 123 14.29 3.30 -4.07
CA SER A 123 15.19 4.11 -3.23
C SER A 123 16.38 4.71 -3.98
N GLU A 124 16.69 4.23 -5.18
CA GLU A 124 17.76 4.74 -6.05
C GLU A 124 17.45 6.10 -6.68
N ALA A 125 16.16 6.39 -6.90
CA ALA A 125 15.69 7.66 -7.43
C ALA A 125 15.81 8.76 -6.37
N PRO A 126 16.23 9.99 -6.69
CA PRO A 126 16.36 11.07 -5.69
C PRO A 126 15.03 11.42 -5.01
N ALA A 127 13.91 11.25 -5.72
CA ALA A 127 12.59 11.61 -5.24
C ALA A 127 11.49 10.67 -5.76
N VAL A 128 10.47 10.49 -4.93
CA VAL A 128 9.20 9.86 -5.29
C VAL A 128 8.07 10.82 -4.93
N TRP A 129 7.19 11.11 -5.89
CA TRP A 129 6.12 12.08 -5.79
C TRP A 129 4.76 11.38 -5.77
N VAL A 130 3.78 11.94 -5.08
CA VAL A 130 2.39 11.47 -5.14
C VAL A 130 1.45 12.67 -5.21
N TYR A 131 0.36 12.51 -5.97
CA TYR A 131 -0.76 13.45 -5.95
C TYR A 131 -1.86 12.91 -5.03
N VAL A 132 -2.17 13.64 -3.97
CA VAL A 132 -3.07 13.20 -2.90
C VAL A 132 -4.21 14.21 -2.73
N GLY A 133 -5.43 13.76 -3.06
CA GLY A 133 -6.64 14.58 -2.98
C GLY A 133 -7.53 14.29 -1.78
N ASP A 134 -7.22 13.29 -0.96
CA ASP A 134 -8.05 12.87 0.17
C ASP A 134 -7.26 12.61 1.45
N ALA A 135 -7.88 12.94 2.59
CA ALA A 135 -7.25 12.87 3.91
C ALA A 135 -6.88 11.44 4.36
N LYS A 136 -7.51 10.40 3.81
CA LYS A 136 -7.19 9.01 4.16
C LYS A 136 -5.87 8.60 3.51
N SER A 137 -5.72 8.88 2.21
CA SER A 137 -4.50 8.65 1.46
C SER A 137 -3.34 9.48 2.01
N GLU A 138 -3.58 10.75 2.35
CA GLU A 138 -2.58 11.65 2.95
C GLU A 138 -2.01 11.10 4.25
N LYS A 139 -2.86 10.62 5.17
CA LYS A 139 -2.42 9.99 6.42
C LYS A 139 -1.54 8.77 6.18
N VAL A 140 -1.81 7.98 5.15
CA VAL A 140 -0.96 6.83 4.78
C VAL A 140 0.38 7.33 4.25
N SER A 141 0.37 8.28 3.31
CA SER A 141 1.58 8.89 2.73
C SER A 141 2.52 9.45 3.81
N LEU A 142 1.99 10.18 4.78
CA LEU A 142 2.78 10.72 5.89
C LEU A 142 3.48 9.62 6.71
N ARG A 143 2.78 8.51 7.02
CA ARG A 143 3.36 7.41 7.83
C ARG A 143 4.49 6.66 7.11
N VAL A 144 4.48 6.65 5.77
CA VAL A 144 5.52 6.00 4.97
C VAL A 144 6.66 6.94 4.56
N GLY A 145 6.63 8.19 5.05
CA GLY A 145 7.74 9.14 4.92
C GLY A 145 7.56 10.23 3.88
N PHE A 146 6.41 10.31 3.20
CA PHE A 146 6.12 11.47 2.36
C PHE A 146 6.02 12.73 3.23
N ARG A 147 6.46 13.84 2.67
CA ARG A 147 6.39 15.17 3.28
C ARG A 147 5.54 16.07 2.41
N HIS A 148 4.84 17.01 3.04
CA HIS A 148 4.18 18.09 2.32
C HIS A 148 5.17 18.91 1.52
N THR A 149 4.68 19.44 0.42
CA THR A 149 5.35 20.46 -0.39
C THR A 149 4.53 21.75 -0.33
N ASP A 150 5.01 22.80 -0.99
CA ASP A 150 4.24 24.04 -1.10
C ASP A 150 2.99 23.90 -1.99
N HIS A 151 2.86 22.79 -2.73
CA HIS A 151 1.66 22.48 -3.48
C HIS A 151 0.68 21.63 -2.64
N PRO A 152 -0.61 22.01 -2.53
CA PRO A 152 -1.55 21.43 -1.56
C PRO A 152 -1.81 19.93 -1.74
N HIS A 153 -1.65 19.42 -2.97
CA HIS A 153 -1.90 18.02 -3.30
C HIS A 153 -0.64 17.22 -3.63
N ILE A 154 0.54 17.82 -3.65
CA ILE A 154 1.77 17.08 -3.99
C ILE A 154 2.54 16.82 -2.71
N MET A 155 2.87 15.54 -2.49
CA MET A 155 3.76 15.11 -1.43
C MET A 155 4.97 14.40 -2.02
N VAL A 156 6.08 14.40 -1.27
CA VAL A 156 7.35 13.86 -1.76
C VAL A 156 8.10 13.06 -0.70
N VAL A 157 8.70 11.94 -1.10
CA VAL A 157 9.81 11.30 -0.40
C VAL A 157 11.11 11.73 -1.06
N TRP A 158 12.05 12.26 -0.29
CA TRP A 158 13.41 12.54 -0.73
C TRP A 158 14.33 11.39 -0.29
N ASN A 159 14.85 10.62 -1.24
CA ASN A 159 15.80 9.52 -0.95
C ASN A 159 17.25 10.00 -0.97
N LYS A 160 17.50 11.20 -1.52
CA LYS A 160 18.80 11.86 -1.51
C LYS A 160 18.69 13.21 -0.84
N ASP A 161 19.77 13.63 -0.18
CA ASP A 161 19.86 15.00 0.31
C ASP A 161 20.14 15.94 -0.88
N LEU A 162 19.23 16.88 -1.11
CA LEU A 162 19.26 17.82 -2.21
C LEU A 162 19.17 19.23 -1.64
N SER A 163 19.82 20.20 -2.28
CA SER A 163 19.67 21.61 -1.92
C SER A 163 18.22 22.07 -2.08
N ASP A 164 17.83 23.10 -1.33
CA ASP A 164 16.46 23.62 -1.39
C ASP A 164 16.13 24.20 -2.76
N ASP A 165 17.11 24.77 -3.47
CA ASP A 165 16.97 25.21 -4.86
C ASP A 165 16.63 24.05 -5.81
N GLU A 166 17.29 22.89 -5.63
CA GLU A 166 17.02 21.70 -6.44
C GLU A 166 15.64 21.10 -6.10
N LYS A 167 15.28 21.04 -4.81
CA LYS A 167 13.93 20.61 -4.38
C LYS A 167 12.84 21.50 -4.98
N SER A 168 13.03 22.81 -4.94
CA SER A 168 12.10 23.81 -5.48
C SER A 168 11.96 23.69 -7.00
N ARG A 169 13.07 23.54 -7.74
CA ARG A 169 13.05 23.33 -9.20
C ARG A 169 12.31 22.04 -9.57
N ARG A 170 12.51 20.95 -8.82
CA ARG A 170 11.80 19.68 -9.06
C ARG A 170 10.31 19.80 -8.77
N LEU A 171 9.94 20.43 -7.65
CA LEU A 171 8.53 20.67 -7.30
C LEU A 171 7.82 21.48 -8.39
N ALA A 172 8.45 22.54 -8.91
CA ALA A 172 7.87 23.34 -10.00
C ALA A 172 7.57 22.49 -11.24
N ARG A 173 8.47 21.56 -11.59
CA ARG A 173 8.29 20.67 -12.75
C ARG A 173 7.19 19.64 -12.54
N VAL A 174 7.10 19.04 -11.35
CA VAL A 174 6.01 18.11 -11.02
C VAL A 174 4.67 18.85 -10.95
N THR A 175 4.64 20.06 -10.39
CA THR A 175 3.44 20.91 -10.33
C THR A 175 2.91 21.24 -11.73
N ALA A 176 3.79 21.51 -12.69
CA ALA A 176 3.42 21.83 -14.06
C ALA A 176 2.72 20.66 -14.80
N LEU A 177 2.82 19.42 -14.31
CA LEU A 177 2.10 18.26 -14.88
C LEU A 177 0.60 18.28 -14.54
N GLY A 178 0.20 18.93 -13.45
CA GLY A 178 -1.14 18.80 -12.87
C GLY A 178 -1.34 17.47 -12.13
N PRO A 179 -2.59 17.00 -11.97
CA PRO A 179 -2.88 15.68 -11.40
C PRO A 179 -2.29 14.55 -12.24
N PHE A 180 -1.70 13.56 -11.57
CA PHE A 180 -1.11 12.35 -12.17
C PHE A 180 -1.49 11.10 -11.37
#